data_AF-A0A2Z6QR50-F1
#
_entry.id   AF-A0A2Z6QR50-F1
#
_cell.length_a   1.000
_cell.length_b   1.000
_cell.length_c   1.000
_cell.angle_alpha   90.00
_cell.angle_beta   90.00
_cell.angle_gamma   90.00
#
_symmetry.space_group_name_H-M   'P 1'
#
loop_
_entity.id
_entity.type
_entity.pdbx_description
1 polymer ?
#
loop_
_entity_poly.entity_id
_entity_poly.type
_entity_poly.pdbx_seq_one_letter_code
_entity_poly.pdbx_strand_id
1 'polypeptide(L)'
;MRKVAKNRKLTEHYAVFNFLMYDLNTNDIIFQQDNDPKHTATRTKQWFEDNEIEVLSWPPQSPDLNPIEHLWNDIDRHLRALDIEIRSKDMLWEQIFNVWNETALEACSKLIEIMPERINDVIKAKGGYTRCKYYVDTILNDQKSYDLVIYKFWFAEDSFIQSDTVQFKDNEGKVVDTFNIQAWFFRNTPFFIPQVNQFQPKIYRDTDGGYYINEFAGFLHPNPPPFHEFNQEIRDQVKLIINHIEEVLCSSDKRQAYYMKNLVMRIAIGQKMQKTMFLYSGPGTGKTMLTWFLHERVLGPKITIKTANERIITGQFNKELEGKCLLILEEMSNSKSTDWITFANRLKDFIDSDTLMIEEKYRTPYPVTNITNLIINSNNSKTIRLDRNDRRYFIPDISEKYVNNGIGMDHYYAPLDSAIKDSEVGKAFYSYALKIRKA
;
A
#
# COMPACT_ATOMS: atom_id res chain seq x y z
N MET A 1 35.33 -13.74 -5.93
CA MET A 1 34.77 -13.55 -4.58
C MET A 1 33.48 -14.33 -4.43
N ARG A 2 33.53 -15.50 -3.80
CA ARG A 2 32.35 -16.30 -3.40
C ARG A 2 32.12 -16.07 -1.91
N LYS A 3 30.88 -15.75 -1.55
CA LYS A 3 30.31 -15.42 -0.22
C LYS A 3 30.06 -13.92 -0.01
N VAL A 4 28.93 -13.44 -0.52
CA VAL A 4 28.23 -12.30 0.06
C VAL A 4 26.82 -12.78 0.42
N ALA A 5 26.41 -12.43 1.63
CA ALA A 5 25.23 -12.92 2.30
C ALA A 5 23.93 -12.59 1.56
N LYS A 6 22.95 -13.48 1.76
CA LYS A 6 21.58 -13.40 1.28
C LYS A 6 20.91 -12.09 1.70
N ASN A 7 20.60 -11.20 0.77
CA ASN A 7 19.48 -10.27 0.95
C ASN A 7 18.81 -9.95 -0.39
N ARG A 8 17.75 -10.71 -0.67
CA ARG A 8 16.98 -10.75 -1.92
C ARG A 8 15.79 -9.76 -1.95
N LYS A 9 15.60 -8.94 -0.90
CA LYS A 9 14.41 -8.06 -0.69
C LYS A 9 14.54 -6.64 -1.27
N LEU A 10 15.75 -6.19 -1.61
CA LEU A 10 16.03 -4.78 -1.93
C LEU A 10 15.49 -4.37 -3.30
N THR A 11 15.65 -5.18 -4.34
CA THR A 11 15.20 -4.83 -5.70
C THR A 11 13.67 -4.70 -5.82
N GLU A 12 12.92 -5.51 -5.09
CA GLU A 12 11.45 -5.54 -5.11
C GLU A 12 10.84 -4.25 -4.52
N HIS A 13 11.45 -3.65 -3.49
CA HIS A 13 10.87 -2.50 -2.80
C HIS A 13 11.09 -1.17 -3.51
N TYR A 14 12.23 -0.97 -4.17
CA TYR A 14 12.54 0.28 -4.87
C TYR A 14 11.75 0.44 -6.19
N ALA A 15 11.45 -0.66 -6.88
CA ALA A 15 10.63 -0.63 -8.09
C ALA A 15 9.18 -0.20 -7.76
N VAL A 16 8.54 -0.81 -6.74
CA VAL A 16 7.22 -0.39 -6.22
C VAL A 16 7.21 1.09 -5.83
N PHE A 17 8.26 1.52 -5.12
CA PHE A 17 8.40 2.90 -4.63
C PHE A 17 8.42 3.91 -5.80
N ASN A 18 9.17 3.63 -6.87
CA ASN A 18 9.25 4.55 -8.02
C ASN A 18 7.94 4.60 -8.83
N PHE A 19 7.28 3.47 -9.09
CA PHE A 19 6.04 3.48 -9.90
C PHE A 19 4.88 4.19 -9.21
N LEU A 20 4.73 4.00 -7.89
CA LEU A 20 3.70 4.67 -7.09
C LEU A 20 3.99 6.16 -6.87
N MET A 21 5.27 6.58 -6.86
CA MET A 21 5.65 7.99 -6.66
C MET A 21 5.42 8.85 -7.91
N TYR A 22 5.49 8.27 -9.11
CA TYR A 22 5.34 8.99 -10.38
C TYR A 22 3.98 8.77 -11.06
N ASP A 23 3.02 8.10 -10.40
CA ASP A 23 1.69 7.78 -10.94
C ASP A 23 1.75 7.09 -12.32
N LEU A 24 2.76 6.25 -12.53
CA LEU A 24 2.97 5.54 -13.78
C LEU A 24 2.12 4.28 -13.80
N ASN A 25 1.29 4.13 -14.83
CA ASN A 25 0.55 2.90 -15.08
C ASN A 25 1.51 1.81 -15.57
N THR A 26 1.45 0.63 -14.96
CA THR A 26 2.32 -0.52 -15.31
C THR A 26 2.15 -0.97 -16.75
N ASN A 27 1.00 -0.71 -17.37
CA ASN A 27 0.73 -1.02 -18.78
C ASN A 27 1.43 -0.08 -19.78
N ASP A 28 1.88 1.10 -19.33
CA ASP A 28 2.46 2.13 -20.19
C ASP A 28 4.00 2.14 -20.12
N ILE A 29 4.60 1.19 -19.41
CA ILE A 29 6.03 1.15 -19.12
C ILE A 29 6.64 -0.21 -19.45
N ILE A 30 7.90 -0.18 -19.88
CA ILE A 30 8.73 -1.37 -19.99
C ILE A 30 9.94 -1.14 -19.09
N PHE A 31 10.14 -2.03 -18.11
CA PHE A 31 11.24 -1.95 -17.17
C PHE A 31 12.51 -2.56 -17.76
N GLN A 32 13.58 -1.78 -17.83
CA GLN A 32 14.89 -2.27 -18.29
C GLN A 32 15.81 -2.49 -17.08
N GLN A 33 16.46 -3.66 -17.03
CA GLN A 33 17.53 -3.99 -16.09
C GLN A 33 18.55 -4.90 -16.76
N ASP A 34 19.74 -5.00 -16.19
CA ASP A 34 20.76 -5.96 -16.64
C ASP A 34 20.49 -7.38 -16.10
N ASN A 35 21.34 -8.32 -16.50
CA ASN A 35 21.23 -9.73 -16.12
C ASN A 35 22.04 -10.11 -14.86
N ASP A 36 22.28 -9.17 -13.92
CA ASP A 36 22.92 -9.53 -12.64
C ASP A 36 22.16 -10.72 -11.99
N PRO A 37 22.85 -11.70 -11.38
CA PRO A 37 22.21 -12.84 -10.71
C PRO A 37 21.07 -12.47 -9.73
N LYS A 38 21.10 -11.27 -9.16
CA LYS A 38 20.04 -10.73 -8.29
C LYS A 38 18.78 -10.38 -9.08
N HIS A 39 18.93 -9.83 -10.28
CA HIS A 39 17.83 -9.41 -11.16
C HIS A 39 17.17 -10.59 -11.87
N THR A 40 17.96 -11.64 -12.12
CA THR A 40 17.51 -12.86 -12.79
C THR A 40 17.04 -13.96 -11.83
N ALA A 41 17.07 -13.70 -10.51
CA ALA A 41 16.62 -14.64 -9.49
C ALA A 41 15.11 -14.94 -9.64
N THR A 42 14.71 -16.19 -9.39
CA THR A 42 13.31 -16.64 -9.50
C THR A 42 12.34 -15.73 -8.77
N ARG A 43 12.71 -15.25 -7.58
CA ARG A 43 11.87 -14.38 -6.76
C ARG A 43 11.67 -13.01 -7.40
N THR A 44 12.72 -12.44 -7.98
CA THR A 44 12.66 -11.14 -8.67
C THR A 44 11.84 -11.23 -9.95
N LYS A 45 12.01 -12.31 -10.72
CA LYS A 45 11.15 -12.60 -11.89
C LYS A 45 9.68 -12.73 -11.50
N GLN A 46 9.39 -13.53 -10.47
CA GLN A 46 8.04 -13.69 -9.93
C GLN A 46 7.45 -12.35 -9.48
N TRP A 47 8.25 -11.49 -8.85
CA TRP A 47 7.78 -10.18 -8.44
C TRP A 47 7.37 -9.29 -9.62
N PHE A 48 8.13 -9.26 -10.72
CA PHE A 48 7.73 -8.52 -11.93
C PHE A 48 6.44 -9.10 -12.55
N GLU A 49 6.30 -10.44 -12.57
CA GLU A 49 5.07 -11.11 -13.03
C GLU A 49 3.86 -10.77 -12.16
N ASP A 50 4.01 -10.84 -10.83
CA ASP A 50 2.94 -10.55 -9.86
C ASP A 50 2.46 -9.09 -9.90
N ASN A 51 3.30 -8.17 -10.40
CA ASN A 51 2.99 -6.74 -10.51
C ASN A 51 2.66 -6.31 -11.95
N GLU A 52 2.53 -7.26 -12.88
CA GLU A 52 2.21 -7.00 -14.29
C GLU A 52 3.19 -6.00 -14.95
N ILE A 53 4.47 -6.05 -14.56
CA ILE A 53 5.51 -5.18 -15.11
C ILE A 53 6.25 -5.95 -16.21
N GLU A 54 6.19 -5.44 -17.42
CA GLU A 54 6.99 -5.98 -18.52
C GLU A 54 8.47 -5.66 -18.30
N VAL A 55 9.32 -6.70 -18.28
CA VAL A 55 10.78 -6.54 -18.19
C VAL A 55 11.38 -6.74 -19.57
N LEU A 56 12.12 -5.74 -20.05
CA LEU A 56 12.82 -5.83 -21.32
C LEU A 56 13.88 -6.94 -21.27
N SER A 57 13.80 -7.88 -22.21
CA SER A 57 14.83 -8.91 -22.37
C SER A 57 16.17 -8.26 -22.72
N TRP A 58 17.18 -8.48 -21.88
CA TRP A 58 18.49 -7.86 -22.04
C TRP A 58 19.57 -8.86 -22.43
N PRO A 59 20.48 -8.55 -23.36
CA PRO A 59 21.62 -9.40 -23.67
C PRO A 59 22.67 -9.40 -22.53
N PRO A 60 23.29 -10.55 -22.22
CA PRO A 60 24.37 -10.60 -21.22
C PRO A 60 25.61 -9.82 -21.72
N GLN A 61 26.36 -9.23 -20.79
CA GLN A 61 27.61 -8.52 -21.08
C GLN A 61 27.49 -7.36 -22.09
N SER A 62 26.35 -6.66 -22.09
CA SER A 62 26.11 -5.51 -22.97
C SER A 62 25.97 -4.18 -22.21
N PRO A 63 27.05 -3.71 -21.53
CA PRO A 63 27.04 -2.38 -20.93
C PRO A 63 26.98 -1.27 -22.00
N ASP A 64 27.44 -1.57 -23.21
CA ASP A 64 27.37 -0.71 -24.39
C ASP A 64 25.95 -0.52 -24.92
N LEU A 65 24.95 -1.21 -24.37
CA LEU A 65 23.53 -0.94 -24.64
C LEU A 65 22.82 -0.27 -23.47
N ASN A 66 23.37 -0.30 -22.26
CA ASN A 66 22.67 0.11 -21.04
C ASN A 66 22.70 1.64 -20.89
N PRO A 67 21.57 2.36 -21.02
CA PRO A 67 21.57 3.83 -20.98
C PRO A 67 22.06 4.40 -19.65
N ILE A 68 21.80 3.72 -18.52
CA ILE A 68 22.18 4.23 -17.20
C ILE A 68 23.70 4.33 -17.00
N GLU A 69 24.46 3.44 -17.65
CA GLU A 69 25.93 3.48 -17.61
C GLU A 69 26.46 4.75 -18.28
N HIS A 70 25.80 5.22 -19.35
CA HIS A 70 26.19 6.45 -20.02
C HIS A 70 25.83 7.68 -19.21
N LEU A 71 24.64 7.68 -18.59
CA LEU A 71 24.24 8.75 -17.67
C LEU A 71 25.23 8.91 -16.50
N TRP A 72 25.66 7.81 -15.89
CA TRP A 72 26.66 7.85 -14.81
C TRP A 72 28.01 8.38 -15.29
N ASN A 73 28.44 8.01 -16.49
CA ASN A 73 29.66 8.54 -17.08
C ASN A 73 29.57 10.05 -17.35
N ASP A 74 28.41 10.56 -17.77
CA ASP A 74 28.22 12.01 -17.93
C ASP A 74 28.25 12.74 -16.59
N ILE A 75 27.62 12.18 -15.56
CA ILE A 75 27.68 12.74 -14.21
C ILE A 75 29.14 12.78 -13.71
N ASP A 76 29.89 11.69 -13.87
CA ASP A 76 31.32 11.65 -13.50
C ASP A 76 32.13 12.70 -14.27
N ARG A 77 31.86 12.90 -15.57
CA ARG A 77 32.51 13.94 -16.37
C ARG A 77 32.23 15.34 -15.86
N HIS A 78 30.96 15.65 -15.57
CA HIS A 78 30.57 16.96 -15.04
C HIS A 78 31.22 17.19 -13.67
N LEU A 79 31.19 16.20 -12.78
CA LEU A 79 31.82 16.28 -11.47
C LEU A 79 33.33 16.56 -11.55
N ARG A 80 34.04 15.96 -12.52
CA ARG A 80 35.48 16.22 -12.74
C ARG A 80 35.76 17.59 -13.35
N ALA A 81 34.80 18.15 -14.07
CA ALA A 81 34.90 19.49 -14.64
C ALA A 81 34.62 20.59 -13.62
N LEU A 82 33.94 20.27 -12.52
CA LEU A 82 33.82 21.17 -11.37
C LEU A 82 35.22 21.34 -10.76
N ASP A 83 35.73 22.56 -10.77
CA ASP A 83 37.00 22.94 -10.10
C ASP A 83 36.81 23.00 -8.58
N ILE A 84 36.35 21.88 -7.99
CA ILE A 84 35.92 21.75 -6.60
C ILE A 84 36.57 20.49 -6.01
N GLU A 85 37.28 20.65 -4.90
CA GLU A 85 37.87 19.53 -4.18
C GLU A 85 36.82 18.86 -3.27
N ILE A 86 36.38 17.66 -3.64
CA ILE A 86 35.37 16.91 -2.88
C ILE A 86 36.03 16.19 -1.70
N ARG A 87 35.81 16.71 -0.49
CA ARG A 87 36.50 16.25 0.74
C ARG A 87 35.62 15.46 1.71
N SER A 88 34.35 15.28 1.42
CA SER A 88 33.43 14.51 2.27
C SER A 88 32.32 13.86 1.46
N LYS A 89 31.68 12.88 2.08
CA LYS A 89 30.52 12.17 1.52
C LYS A 89 29.31 13.10 1.31
N ASP A 90 29.03 14.00 2.25
CA ASP A 90 27.86 14.88 2.14
C ASP A 90 28.05 15.89 1.00
N MET A 91 29.28 16.41 0.83
CA MET A 91 29.64 17.23 -0.33
C MET A 91 29.53 16.43 -1.64
N LEU A 92 30.04 15.19 -1.68
CA LEU A 92 29.91 14.35 -2.88
C LEU A 92 28.44 14.15 -3.26
N TRP A 93 27.58 13.91 -2.27
CA TRP A 93 26.16 13.68 -2.50
C TRP A 93 25.44 14.93 -3.00
N GLU A 94 25.74 16.09 -2.42
CA GLU A 94 25.24 17.38 -2.87
C GLU A 94 25.64 17.66 -4.31
N GLN A 95 26.91 17.44 -4.68
CA GLN A 95 27.37 17.67 -6.05
C GLN A 95 26.75 16.70 -7.05
N ILE A 96 26.65 15.40 -6.73
CA ILE A 96 25.94 14.43 -7.58
C ILE A 96 24.49 14.86 -7.77
N PHE A 97 23.80 15.28 -6.70
CA PHE A 97 22.41 15.70 -6.75
C PHE A 97 22.22 16.95 -7.64
N ASN A 98 23.12 17.93 -7.53
CA ASN A 98 23.07 19.14 -8.35
C ASN A 98 23.28 18.80 -9.83
N VAL A 99 24.35 18.08 -10.16
CA VAL A 99 24.65 17.65 -11.54
C VAL A 99 23.52 16.81 -12.11
N TRP A 100 22.96 15.88 -11.32
CA TRP A 100 21.83 15.05 -11.73
C TRP A 100 20.61 15.89 -12.09
N ASN A 101 20.21 16.83 -11.24
CA ASN A 101 19.04 17.67 -11.50
C ASN A 101 19.22 18.60 -12.69
N GLU A 102 20.45 19.05 -12.97
CA GLU A 102 20.76 19.91 -14.10
C GLU A 102 20.77 19.16 -15.44
N THR A 103 21.34 17.94 -15.46
CA THR A 103 21.73 17.28 -16.72
C THR A 103 20.95 16.01 -17.05
N ALA A 104 20.36 15.34 -16.04
CA ALA A 104 19.87 13.98 -16.23
C ALA A 104 18.69 13.88 -17.19
N LEU A 105 17.78 14.86 -17.20
CA LEU A 105 16.59 14.79 -18.06
C LEU A 105 16.97 14.85 -19.55
N GLU A 106 17.82 15.81 -19.93
CA GLU A 106 18.27 15.97 -21.32
C GLU A 106 19.14 14.78 -21.76
N ALA A 107 20.04 14.32 -20.88
CA ALA A 107 20.87 13.15 -21.16
C ALA A 107 20.01 11.88 -21.37
N CYS A 108 19.03 11.63 -20.49
CA CYS A 108 18.10 10.51 -20.62
C CYS A 108 17.34 10.55 -21.95
N SER A 109 16.74 11.69 -22.32
CA SER A 109 16.00 11.81 -23.59
C SER A 109 16.86 11.45 -24.79
N LYS A 110 18.05 12.05 -24.91
CA LYS A 110 18.98 11.76 -26.01
C LYS A 110 19.45 10.31 -26.02
N LEU A 111 19.77 9.74 -24.85
CA LEU A 111 20.22 8.35 -24.75
C LEU A 111 19.14 7.35 -25.19
N ILE A 112 17.87 7.66 -24.94
CA ILE A 112 16.72 6.85 -25.39
C ILE A 112 16.50 7.03 -26.89
N GLU A 113 16.55 8.25 -27.42
CA GLU A 113 16.35 8.54 -28.85
C GLU A 113 17.36 7.79 -29.75
N ILE A 114 18.61 7.62 -29.30
CA ILE A 114 19.65 6.92 -30.07
C ILE A 114 19.61 5.38 -29.96
N MET A 115 18.73 4.81 -29.13
CA MET A 115 18.67 3.35 -28.93
C MET A 115 18.42 2.55 -30.21
N PRO A 116 17.51 2.95 -31.12
CA PRO A 116 17.30 2.24 -32.39
C PRO A 116 18.56 2.16 -33.25
N GLU A 117 19.35 3.24 -33.30
CA GLU A 117 20.62 3.25 -34.03
C GLU A 117 21.67 2.35 -33.39
N ARG A 118 21.77 2.37 -32.05
CA ARG A 118 22.70 1.51 -31.31
C ARG A 118 22.41 0.04 -31.53
N ILE A 119 21.13 -0.36 -31.50
CA ILE A 119 20.71 -1.72 -31.80
C ILE A 119 21.12 -2.10 -33.23
N ASN A 120 20.93 -1.21 -34.20
CA ASN A 120 21.36 -1.44 -35.59
C ASN A 120 22.88 -1.62 -35.72
N ASP A 121 23.67 -0.83 -34.98
CA ASP A 121 25.13 -0.96 -34.97
C ASP A 121 25.57 -2.29 -34.35
N VAL A 122 24.89 -2.79 -33.31
CA VAL A 122 25.17 -4.12 -32.71
C VAL A 122 24.83 -5.23 -33.70
N ILE A 123 23.71 -5.10 -34.42
CA ILE A 123 23.30 -6.05 -35.47
C ILE A 123 24.35 -6.09 -36.59
N LYS A 124 24.82 -4.93 -37.07
CA LYS A 124 25.89 -4.85 -38.07
C LYS A 124 27.20 -5.44 -37.57
N ALA A 125 27.53 -5.23 -36.29
CA ALA A 125 28.68 -5.81 -35.62
C ALA A 125 28.50 -7.31 -35.30
N LYS A 126 27.36 -7.92 -35.66
CA LYS A 126 27.01 -9.33 -35.37
C LYS A 126 27.14 -9.68 -33.88
N GLY A 127 26.70 -8.78 -33.01
CA GLY A 127 26.81 -8.94 -31.55
C GLY A 127 28.18 -8.58 -30.97
N GLY A 128 29.10 -8.06 -31.80
CA GLY A 128 30.35 -7.46 -31.32
C GLY A 128 30.13 -6.09 -30.67
N TYR A 129 31.16 -5.62 -29.96
CA TYR A 129 31.13 -4.33 -29.25
C TYR A 129 30.89 -3.14 -30.18
N THR A 130 30.07 -2.20 -29.72
CA THR A 130 29.76 -0.98 -30.47
C THR A 130 30.21 0.30 -29.75
N ARG A 131 30.39 1.39 -30.49
CA ARG A 131 30.65 2.71 -29.91
C ARG A 131 29.32 3.42 -29.65
N CYS A 132 29.16 3.98 -28.46
CA CYS A 132 28.03 4.86 -28.19
C CYS A 132 28.24 6.21 -28.89
N LYS A 133 27.39 6.53 -29.88
CA LYS A 133 27.46 7.79 -30.64
C LYS A 133 27.05 9.02 -29.84
N TYR A 134 26.41 8.83 -28.68
CA TYR A 134 26.07 9.91 -27.74
C TYR A 134 27.25 10.88 -27.53
N TYR A 135 28.46 10.33 -27.33
CA TYR A 135 29.65 11.14 -27.08
C TYR A 135 30.23 11.81 -28.33
N VAL A 136 29.89 11.38 -29.55
CA VAL A 136 30.47 11.94 -30.78
C VAL A 136 29.92 13.35 -31.04
N ASP A 137 28.65 13.59 -30.75
CA ASP A 137 28.03 14.92 -30.92
C ASP A 137 28.31 15.86 -29.73
N THR A 138 28.53 15.34 -28.52
CA THR A 138 28.95 16.16 -27.36
C THR A 138 30.40 16.61 -27.48
N ILE A 139 31.30 15.78 -28.02
CA ILE A 139 32.74 16.08 -28.17
C ILE A 139 32.99 17.10 -29.30
N LEU A 140 32.15 17.16 -30.33
CA LEU A 140 32.34 18.10 -31.44
C LEU A 140 31.99 19.56 -31.09
N ASN A 141 31.20 19.80 -30.02
CA ASN A 141 30.86 21.15 -29.56
C ASN A 141 31.82 21.70 -28.48
N ASP A 142 32.71 20.86 -27.93
CA ASP A 142 33.67 21.28 -26.91
C ASP A 142 35.09 21.21 -27.50
N GLN A 143 35.65 22.37 -27.89
CA GLN A 143 36.99 22.50 -28.47
C GLN A 143 38.11 22.21 -27.44
N LYS A 144 38.17 20.99 -26.88
CA LYS A 144 39.36 20.45 -26.24
C LYS A 144 39.59 19.01 -26.69
N SER A 145 40.72 18.82 -27.35
CA SER A 145 41.28 17.57 -27.85
C SER A 145 41.27 16.46 -26.77
N TYR A 146 40.45 15.42 -26.97
CA TYR A 146 40.45 14.20 -26.15
C TYR A 146 40.42 12.90 -26.98
N ASP A 147 40.80 12.96 -28.26
CA ASP A 147 40.76 11.82 -29.20
C ASP A 147 41.63 10.61 -28.82
N LEU A 148 42.45 10.69 -27.77
CA LEU A 148 43.30 9.57 -27.32
C LEU A 148 42.84 8.86 -26.04
N VAL A 149 41.78 9.31 -25.37
CA VAL A 149 41.48 8.87 -24.00
C VAL A 149 40.56 7.63 -23.94
N ILE A 150 39.71 7.40 -24.94
CA ILE A 150 38.68 6.34 -24.89
C ILE A 150 39.27 4.92 -24.91
N TYR A 151 40.39 4.69 -25.60
CA TYR A 151 41.02 3.35 -25.64
C TYR A 151 41.83 3.00 -24.39
N LYS A 152 42.18 3.96 -23.53
CA LYS A 152 42.82 3.68 -22.23
C LYS A 152 41.81 3.38 -21.11
N PHE A 153 40.58 3.86 -21.22
CA PHE A 153 39.56 3.70 -20.16
C PHE A 153 39.08 2.26 -19.96
N TRP A 154 39.09 1.40 -20.99
CA TRP A 154 38.68 0.00 -20.87
C TRP A 154 39.69 -0.89 -20.14
N PHE A 155 40.91 -0.39 -19.87
CA PHE A 155 41.96 -1.11 -19.14
C PHE A 155 42.48 -0.35 -17.92
N ALA A 156 41.83 0.74 -17.51
CA ALA A 156 42.26 1.50 -16.35
C ALA A 156 41.83 0.79 -15.05
N GLU A 157 42.82 0.42 -14.24
CA GLU A 157 42.70 0.10 -12.81
C GLU A 157 42.18 1.31 -11.97
N ASP A 158 41.77 2.41 -12.62
CA ASP A 158 41.42 3.70 -12.03
C ASP A 158 39.91 4.04 -12.16
N SER A 159 39.03 3.04 -12.06
CA SER A 159 37.65 3.34 -11.68
C SER A 159 37.63 3.71 -10.19
N PHE A 160 37.05 4.87 -9.86
CA PHE A 160 36.91 5.36 -8.48
C PHE A 160 36.12 4.38 -7.58
N ILE A 161 35.44 3.39 -8.18
CA ILE A 161 34.58 2.41 -7.54
C ILE A 161 35.06 0.99 -7.90
N GLN A 162 36.34 0.68 -7.68
CA GLN A 162 36.84 -0.70 -7.72
C GLN A 162 37.02 -1.33 -6.33
N SER A 163 36.82 -0.55 -5.27
CA SER A 163 37.05 -0.96 -3.87
C SER A 163 35.82 -0.68 -3.01
N ASP A 164 35.51 -1.58 -2.08
CA ASP A 164 34.43 -1.42 -1.06
C ASP A 164 34.64 -0.18 -0.15
N THR A 165 35.78 0.51 -0.30
CA THR A 165 36.20 1.69 0.45
C THR A 165 36.77 2.77 -0.46
N VAL A 166 36.21 3.97 -0.40
CA VAL A 166 36.72 5.19 -1.03
C VAL A 166 37.58 5.94 -0.02
N GLN A 167 38.83 6.25 -0.36
CA GLN A 167 39.70 7.07 0.48
C GLN A 167 39.74 8.49 -0.08
N PHE A 168 39.35 9.47 0.73
CA PHE A 168 39.54 10.88 0.42
C PHE A 168 40.94 11.28 0.86
N LYS A 169 41.70 11.91 -0.02
CA LYS A 169 43.07 12.35 0.24
C LYS A 169 43.15 13.87 0.11
N ASP A 170 44.01 14.50 0.91
CA ASP A 170 44.36 15.90 0.73
C ASP A 170 45.34 16.10 -0.44
N ASN A 171 45.68 17.36 -0.71
CA ASN A 171 46.61 17.78 -1.77
C ASN A 171 48.04 17.25 -1.59
N GLU A 172 48.39 16.72 -0.41
CA GLU A 172 49.67 16.07 -0.12
C GLU A 172 49.59 14.53 -0.25
N GLY A 173 48.43 14.01 -0.67
CA GLY A 173 48.17 12.58 -0.88
C GLY A 173 47.87 11.81 0.41
N LYS A 174 47.70 12.49 1.54
CA LYS A 174 47.40 11.86 2.83
C LYS A 174 45.91 11.60 2.93
N VAL A 175 45.53 10.38 3.34
CA VAL A 175 44.13 10.01 3.54
C VAL A 175 43.55 10.82 4.70
N VAL A 176 42.59 11.68 4.39
CA VAL A 176 41.86 12.52 5.34
C VAL A 176 40.55 11.90 5.79
N ASP A 177 39.95 11.06 4.95
CA ASP A 177 38.71 10.34 5.29
C ASP A 177 38.60 9.02 4.50
N THR A 178 37.80 8.08 4.98
CA THR A 178 37.58 6.79 4.33
C THR A 178 36.11 6.41 4.42
N PHE A 179 35.46 6.29 3.27
CA PHE A 179 34.06 5.92 3.14
C PHE A 179 33.91 4.48 2.66
N ASN A 180 33.40 3.62 3.53
CA ASN A 180 33.10 2.24 3.17
C ASN A 180 31.71 2.15 2.53
N ILE A 181 31.67 1.94 1.21
CA ILE A 181 30.45 1.88 0.40
C ILE A 181 29.55 0.74 0.89
N GLN A 182 30.12 -0.43 1.14
CA GLN A 182 29.38 -1.61 1.59
C GLN A 182 28.77 -1.36 2.97
N ALA A 183 29.55 -0.87 3.92
CA ALA A 183 29.10 -0.55 5.26
C ALA A 183 28.08 0.59 5.25
N TRP A 184 28.16 1.56 4.35
CA TRP A 184 27.16 2.62 4.21
C TRP A 184 25.84 2.11 3.60
N PHE A 185 25.90 1.30 2.54
CA PHE A 185 24.71 0.72 1.93
C PHE A 185 23.95 -0.20 2.91
N PHE A 186 24.67 -0.83 3.84
CA PHE A 186 24.11 -1.72 4.86
C PHE A 186 23.99 -1.13 6.28
N ARG A 187 24.50 0.09 6.54
CA ARG A 187 24.26 0.83 7.80
C ARG A 187 23.42 2.06 7.53
N ASN A 188 22.37 2.18 8.33
CA ASN A 188 21.51 3.35 8.47
C ASN A 188 20.45 3.57 7.39
N THR A 189 20.15 2.58 6.54
CA THR A 189 18.78 2.49 6.02
C THR A 189 17.96 1.86 7.13
N PRO A 190 17.09 2.60 7.83
CA PRO A 190 16.19 1.97 8.78
C PRO A 190 15.43 0.85 8.08
N PHE A 191 15.55 -0.38 8.60
CA PHE A 191 14.75 -1.48 8.11
C PHE A 191 13.31 -1.19 8.50
N PHE A 192 12.53 -0.74 7.53
CA PHE A 192 11.11 -0.52 7.73
C PHE A 192 10.41 -1.87 7.86
N ILE A 193 9.77 -2.07 9.00
CA ILE A 193 8.92 -3.23 9.24
C ILE A 193 7.51 -2.86 8.74
N PRO A 194 6.94 -3.61 7.79
CA PRO A 194 5.56 -3.41 7.41
C PRO A 194 4.64 -3.72 8.58
N GLN A 195 3.69 -2.84 8.86
CA GLN A 195 2.72 -3.02 9.94
C GLN A 195 1.40 -2.37 9.56
N VAL A 196 0.29 -2.93 10.02
CA VAL A 196 -1.01 -2.28 9.95
C VAL A 196 -1.25 -1.49 11.23
N ASN A 197 -1.34 -0.16 11.13
CA ASN A 197 -1.73 0.70 12.25
C ASN A 197 -2.57 1.90 11.79
N GLN A 198 -3.88 1.85 11.99
CA GLN A 198 -4.81 2.88 11.53
C GLN A 198 -4.63 4.29 12.16
N PHE A 199 -3.82 4.42 13.22
CA PHE A 199 -3.59 5.69 13.92
C PHE A 199 -2.23 6.32 13.62
N GLN A 200 -1.37 5.64 12.85
CA GLN A 200 -0.03 6.11 12.51
C GLN A 200 0.04 6.61 11.07
N PRO A 201 0.93 7.56 10.75
CA PRO A 201 1.18 7.98 9.37
C PRO A 201 1.79 6.84 8.54
N LYS A 202 1.91 7.06 7.21
CA LYS A 202 2.44 6.04 6.27
C LYS A 202 3.82 5.54 6.67
N ILE A 203 4.64 6.42 7.26
CA ILE A 203 5.96 6.11 7.78
C ILE A 203 6.02 6.67 9.20
N TYR A 204 6.36 5.83 10.18
CA TYR A 204 6.48 6.24 11.57
C TYR A 204 7.59 5.48 12.29
N ARG A 205 7.97 6.01 13.46
CA ARG A 205 8.89 5.36 14.39
C ARG A 205 8.10 5.02 15.65
N ASP A 206 8.13 3.77 16.07
CA ASP A 206 7.42 3.34 17.29
C ASP A 206 8.32 3.53 18.53
N THR A 207 7.72 3.33 19.70
CA THR A 207 8.34 3.46 21.04
C THR A 207 9.52 2.53 21.28
N ASP A 208 9.61 1.43 20.54
CA ASP A 208 10.73 0.50 20.52
C ASP A 208 11.95 1.02 19.72
N GLY A 209 11.81 2.18 19.08
CA GLY A 209 12.83 2.81 18.25
C GLY A 209 12.93 2.26 16.84
N GLY A 210 12.09 1.28 16.48
CA GLY A 210 11.99 0.67 15.15
C GLY A 210 11.29 1.58 14.15
N TYR A 211 11.61 1.39 12.87
CA TYR A 211 11.00 2.14 11.77
C TYR A 211 9.95 1.28 11.10
N TYR A 212 8.78 1.85 10.82
CA TYR A 212 7.62 1.12 10.33
C TYR A 212 7.03 1.78 9.09
N ILE A 213 6.60 0.95 8.14
CA ILE A 213 5.74 1.37 7.03
C ILE A 213 4.34 0.88 7.34
N ASN A 214 3.40 1.83 7.40
CA ASN A 214 2.02 1.53 7.65
C ASN A 214 1.34 1.00 6.37
N GLU A 215 0.90 -0.24 6.37
CA GLU A 215 0.17 -0.86 5.26
C GLU A 215 -1.33 -0.54 5.26
N PHE A 216 -1.82 0.15 6.29
CA PHE A 216 -3.21 0.60 6.34
C PHE A 216 -3.54 1.52 5.16
N ALA A 217 -4.60 1.19 4.42
CA ALA A 217 -4.99 1.90 3.19
C ALA A 217 -5.55 3.32 3.43
N GLY A 218 -5.81 3.69 4.69
CA GLY A 218 -6.39 4.97 5.08
C GLY A 218 -7.92 4.97 5.12
N PHE A 219 -8.46 5.90 5.90
CA PHE A 219 -9.91 6.13 5.96
C PHE A 219 -10.39 6.89 4.72
N LEU A 220 -11.63 6.65 4.29
CA LEU A 220 -12.26 7.38 3.19
C LEU A 220 -12.31 8.90 3.43
N HIS A 221 -12.43 9.32 4.69
CA HIS A 221 -12.55 10.72 5.10
C HIS A 221 -11.43 11.10 6.08
N PRO A 222 -10.19 11.36 5.62
CA PRO A 222 -9.06 11.60 6.53
C PRO A 222 -9.20 12.90 7.34
N ASN A 223 -9.73 13.97 6.72
CA ASN A 223 -9.86 15.30 7.32
C ASN A 223 -11.25 15.91 7.04
N PRO A 224 -12.34 15.40 7.65
CA PRO A 224 -13.67 15.95 7.45
C PRO A 224 -13.81 17.30 8.20
N PRO A 225 -14.64 18.24 7.70
CA PRO A 225 -15.02 19.40 8.51
C PRO A 225 -15.83 18.96 9.73
N PRO A 226 -15.84 19.73 10.83
CA PRO A 226 -16.71 19.50 11.97
C PRO A 226 -18.19 19.35 11.59
N PHE A 227 -18.91 18.43 12.25
CA PHE A 227 -20.31 18.11 11.89
C PHE A 227 -21.26 19.32 11.82
N HIS A 228 -20.99 20.37 12.62
CA HIS A 228 -21.84 21.55 12.66
C HIS A 228 -21.67 22.48 11.44
N GLU A 229 -20.59 22.33 10.66
CA GLU A 229 -20.30 23.11 9.45
C GLU A 229 -21.03 22.58 8.21
N PHE A 230 -21.51 21.34 8.25
CA PHE A 230 -22.36 20.81 7.17
C PHE A 230 -23.72 21.53 7.15
N ASN A 231 -24.27 21.69 5.95
CA ASN A 231 -25.56 22.32 5.75
C ASN A 231 -26.69 21.54 6.45
N GLN A 232 -27.85 22.19 6.61
CA GLN A 232 -28.97 21.61 7.35
C GLN A 232 -29.50 20.31 6.71
N GLU A 233 -29.55 20.27 5.38
CA GLU A 233 -30.04 19.12 4.60
C GLU A 233 -29.21 17.85 4.85
N ILE A 234 -27.88 17.94 4.73
CA ILE A 234 -26.95 16.83 5.00
C ILE A 234 -27.06 16.38 6.46
N ARG A 235 -27.19 17.31 7.41
CA ARG A 235 -27.36 16.97 8.82
C ARG A 235 -28.69 16.26 9.08
N ASP A 236 -29.75 16.63 8.37
CA ASP A 236 -31.06 15.96 8.48
C ASP A 236 -31.07 14.58 7.82
N GLN A 237 -30.32 14.39 6.73
CA GLN A 237 -30.07 13.06 6.16
C GLN A 237 -29.25 12.16 7.11
N VAL A 238 -28.25 12.69 7.80
CA VAL A 238 -27.54 11.94 8.87
C VAL A 238 -28.51 11.56 10.00
N LYS A 239 -29.42 12.46 10.39
CA LYS A 239 -30.48 12.12 11.37
C LYS A 239 -31.40 11.03 10.85
N LEU A 240 -31.73 10.99 9.56
CA LEU A 240 -32.55 9.92 8.98
C LEU A 240 -31.91 8.54 9.18
N ILE A 241 -30.59 8.44 8.99
CA ILE A 241 -29.82 7.21 9.23
C ILE A 241 -29.82 6.85 10.72
N ILE A 242 -29.65 7.83 11.61
CA ILE A 242 -29.72 7.62 13.07
C ILE A 242 -31.13 7.14 13.47
N ASN A 243 -32.18 7.77 12.96
CA ASN A 243 -33.56 7.39 13.21
C ASN A 243 -33.84 5.96 12.69
N HIS A 244 -33.23 5.55 11.57
CA HIS A 244 -33.32 4.17 11.10
C HIS A 244 -32.72 3.18 12.11
N ILE A 245 -31.56 3.49 12.68
CA ILE A 245 -30.96 2.69 13.76
C ILE A 245 -31.90 2.61 14.96
N GLU A 246 -32.47 3.73 15.40
CA GLU A 246 -33.30 3.78 16.60
C GLU A 246 -34.67 3.13 16.42
N GLU A 247 -35.39 3.49 15.37
CA GLU A 247 -36.78 3.11 15.15
C GLU A 247 -36.95 1.72 14.53
N VAL A 248 -36.07 1.37 13.59
CA VAL A 248 -36.21 0.14 12.81
C VAL A 248 -35.26 -0.91 13.35
N LEU A 249 -33.96 -0.64 13.38
CA LEU A 249 -32.98 -1.65 13.76
C LEU A 249 -32.99 -1.98 15.25
N CYS A 250 -33.54 -1.11 16.10
CA CYS A 250 -33.70 -1.34 17.54
C CYS A 250 -35.16 -1.32 18.01
N SER A 251 -36.14 -1.33 17.09
CA SER A 251 -37.58 -1.31 17.41
C SER A 251 -38.00 -0.22 18.42
N SER A 252 -37.38 0.96 18.35
CA SER A 252 -37.59 2.07 19.28
C SER A 252 -37.25 1.77 20.75
N ASP A 253 -36.56 0.67 21.05
CA ASP A 253 -36.02 0.40 22.38
C ASP A 253 -34.84 1.33 22.66
N LYS A 254 -35.01 2.21 23.64
CA LYS A 254 -34.01 3.25 23.98
C LYS A 254 -32.65 2.66 24.41
N ARG A 255 -32.64 1.49 25.07
CA ARG A 255 -31.41 0.86 25.56
C ARG A 255 -30.65 0.22 24.41
N GLN A 256 -31.33 -0.54 23.56
CA GLN A 256 -30.75 -1.13 22.36
C GLN A 256 -30.27 -0.03 21.40
N ALA A 257 -31.07 1.01 21.18
CA ALA A 257 -30.72 2.16 20.34
C ALA A 257 -29.47 2.89 20.84
N TYR A 258 -29.38 3.16 22.15
CA TYR A 258 -28.19 3.77 22.74
C TYR A 258 -26.95 2.89 22.53
N TYR A 259 -27.06 1.60 22.79
CA TYR A 259 -25.95 0.66 22.62
C TYR A 259 -25.52 0.55 21.15
N MET A 260 -26.47 0.36 20.24
CA MET A 260 -26.22 0.20 18.81
C MET A 260 -25.59 1.44 18.21
N LYS A 261 -26.09 2.65 18.52
CA LYS A 261 -25.48 3.91 18.07
C LYS A 261 -24.02 3.99 18.50
N ASN A 262 -23.73 3.76 19.78
CA ASN A 262 -22.35 3.79 20.28
C ASN A 262 -21.46 2.76 19.57
N LEU A 263 -21.98 1.55 19.33
CA LEU A 263 -21.24 0.51 18.62
C LEU A 263 -20.95 0.92 17.17
N VAL A 264 -21.96 1.38 16.42
CA VAL A 264 -21.81 1.85 15.03
C VAL A 264 -20.82 3.01 14.93
N MET A 265 -20.92 4.00 15.83
CA MET A 265 -20.05 5.18 15.79
C MET A 265 -18.59 4.81 16.06
N ARG A 266 -18.33 3.87 16.99
CA ARG A 266 -16.97 3.37 17.25
C ARG A 266 -16.42 2.58 16.06
N ILE A 267 -17.24 1.73 15.43
CA ILE A 267 -16.85 1.01 14.20
C ILE A 267 -16.55 1.99 13.07
N ALA A 268 -17.37 3.03 12.90
CA ALA A 268 -17.22 4.04 11.85
C ALA A 268 -15.89 4.82 11.92
N ILE A 269 -15.30 4.94 13.11
CA ILE A 269 -13.98 5.58 13.30
C ILE A 269 -12.83 4.56 13.36
N GLY A 270 -13.09 3.31 12.95
CA GLY A 270 -12.11 2.22 12.92
C GLY A 270 -11.80 1.59 14.29
N GLN A 271 -12.48 1.96 15.38
CA GLN A 271 -12.16 1.37 16.68
C GLN A 271 -12.53 -0.13 16.68
N LYS A 272 -11.57 -1.01 16.98
CA LYS A 272 -11.81 -2.44 17.20
C LYS A 272 -12.67 -2.64 18.44
N MET A 273 -13.73 -3.41 18.27
CA MET A 273 -14.67 -3.79 19.32
C MET A 273 -14.56 -5.29 19.60
N GLN A 274 -14.70 -5.67 20.87
CA GLN A 274 -14.87 -7.08 21.30
C GLN A 274 -16.35 -7.48 21.30
N LYS A 275 -17.13 -6.86 20.41
CA LYS A 275 -18.57 -7.02 20.27
C LYS A 275 -18.90 -7.08 18.78
N THR A 276 -19.78 -8.01 18.42
CA THR A 276 -20.33 -8.18 17.08
C THR A 276 -21.79 -7.80 17.06
N MET A 277 -22.21 -7.21 15.96
CA MET A 277 -23.61 -6.95 15.68
C MET A 277 -24.19 -8.08 14.83
N PHE A 278 -25.31 -8.63 15.27
CA PHE A 278 -26.02 -9.66 14.54
C PHE A 278 -27.40 -9.14 14.15
N LEU A 279 -27.53 -8.67 12.91
CA LEU A 279 -28.75 -8.10 12.38
C LEU A 279 -29.62 -9.20 11.78
N TYR A 280 -30.66 -9.56 12.51
CA TYR A 280 -31.57 -10.63 12.16
C TYR A 280 -33.02 -10.15 12.04
N SER A 281 -33.63 -10.38 10.88
CA SER A 281 -35.03 -10.05 10.59
C SER A 281 -35.49 -10.65 9.25
N GLY A 282 -36.78 -10.52 8.92
CA GLY A 282 -37.27 -10.73 7.56
C GLY A 282 -36.57 -9.84 6.51
N PRO A 283 -36.70 -10.17 5.22
CA PRO A 283 -36.15 -9.36 4.13
C PRO A 283 -36.84 -7.98 4.07
N GLY A 284 -36.13 -6.98 3.56
CA GLY A 284 -36.71 -5.64 3.32
C GLY A 284 -36.78 -4.70 4.53
N THR A 285 -36.17 -5.05 5.67
CA THR A 285 -36.15 -4.21 6.89
C THR A 285 -35.07 -3.12 6.91
N GLY A 286 -34.19 -3.07 5.90
CA GLY A 286 -33.10 -2.08 5.82
C GLY A 286 -31.80 -2.47 6.52
N LYS A 287 -31.66 -3.68 7.07
CA LYS A 287 -30.39 -4.16 7.68
C LYS A 287 -29.15 -3.98 6.79
N THR A 288 -29.29 -4.31 5.50
CA THR A 288 -28.23 -4.18 4.50
C THR A 288 -27.95 -2.71 4.13
N MET A 289 -28.90 -1.79 4.33
CA MET A 289 -28.70 -0.37 4.04
C MET A 289 -27.66 0.24 4.98
N LEU A 290 -27.70 -0.10 6.28
CA LEU A 290 -26.69 0.35 7.24
C LEU A 290 -25.31 -0.21 6.91
N THR A 291 -25.20 -1.52 6.66
CA THR A 291 -23.91 -2.15 6.37
C THR A 291 -23.34 -1.67 5.04
N TRP A 292 -24.17 -1.47 4.03
CA TRP A 292 -23.79 -0.87 2.75
C TRP A 292 -23.30 0.57 2.92
N PHE A 293 -24.01 1.39 3.69
CA PHE A 293 -23.60 2.77 3.97
C PHE A 293 -22.22 2.84 4.64
N LEU A 294 -21.99 1.99 5.65
CA LEU A 294 -20.70 1.89 6.33
C LEU A 294 -19.58 1.45 5.37
N HIS A 295 -19.86 0.45 4.53
CA HIS A 295 -18.91 -0.10 3.56
C HIS A 295 -18.55 0.91 2.47
N GLU A 296 -19.53 1.55 1.85
CA GLU A 296 -19.32 2.37 0.66
C GLU A 296 -19.01 3.83 0.96
N ARG A 297 -19.70 4.41 1.96
CA ARG A 297 -19.73 5.87 2.15
C ARG A 297 -19.07 6.37 3.43
N VAL A 298 -18.82 5.51 4.41
CA VAL A 298 -18.18 5.91 5.68
C VAL A 298 -16.73 5.43 5.76
N LEU A 299 -16.51 4.12 5.72
CA LEU A 299 -15.18 3.52 5.85
C LEU A 299 -14.50 3.31 4.48
N GLY A 300 -15.26 2.89 3.48
CA GLY A 300 -14.78 2.63 2.13
C GLY A 300 -14.33 1.16 1.90
N PRO A 301 -14.38 0.66 0.65
CA PRO A 301 -14.07 -0.74 0.32
C PRO A 301 -12.59 -1.11 0.52
N LYS A 302 -11.70 -0.12 0.57
CA LYS A 302 -10.26 -0.38 0.80
C LYS A 302 -9.98 -0.95 2.20
N ILE A 303 -10.77 -0.58 3.20
CA ILE A 303 -10.59 -1.01 4.60
C ILE A 303 -11.77 -1.81 5.13
N THR A 304 -12.68 -2.25 4.26
CA THR A 304 -13.84 -3.06 4.65
C THR A 304 -14.06 -4.20 3.67
N ILE A 305 -14.70 -5.27 4.12
CA ILE A 305 -15.06 -6.43 3.30
C ILE A 305 -16.53 -6.75 3.51
N LYS A 306 -17.22 -7.05 2.42
CA LYS A 306 -18.56 -7.63 2.41
C LYS A 306 -18.51 -8.95 1.66
N THR A 307 -18.91 -10.05 2.30
CA THR A 307 -18.87 -11.38 1.69
C THR A 307 -19.92 -12.31 2.28
N ALA A 308 -20.38 -13.29 1.49
CA ALA A 308 -21.18 -14.41 1.99
C ALA A 308 -20.33 -15.63 2.36
N ASN A 309 -19.02 -15.59 2.10
CA ASN A 309 -18.12 -16.70 2.34
C ASN A 309 -17.61 -16.70 3.78
N GLU A 310 -18.17 -17.55 4.65
CA GLU A 310 -17.72 -17.69 6.04
C GLU A 310 -16.28 -18.21 6.19
N ARG A 311 -15.72 -18.81 5.12
CA ARG A 311 -14.34 -19.33 5.12
C ARG A 311 -13.29 -18.24 5.17
N ILE A 312 -13.65 -16.97 5.04
CA ILE A 312 -12.70 -15.89 5.28
C ILE A 312 -12.20 -15.88 6.74
N ILE A 313 -13.01 -16.37 7.68
CA ILE A 313 -12.63 -16.54 9.10
C ILE A 313 -12.25 -17.99 9.41
N THR A 314 -12.95 -18.95 8.82
CA THR A 314 -12.79 -20.38 9.17
C THR A 314 -11.94 -21.20 8.20
N GLY A 315 -11.60 -20.61 7.06
CA GLY A 315 -10.69 -21.22 6.09
C GLY A 315 -9.24 -21.09 6.52
N GLN A 316 -8.37 -21.67 5.70
CA GLN A 316 -6.93 -21.55 5.88
C GLN A 316 -6.46 -20.16 5.42
N PHE A 317 -6.87 -19.69 4.25
CA PHE A 317 -6.38 -18.44 3.68
C PHE A 317 -7.27 -17.25 4.07
N ASN A 318 -6.66 -16.20 4.62
CA ASN A 318 -7.38 -15.06 5.20
C ASN A 318 -6.69 -13.70 4.99
N LYS A 319 -5.70 -13.62 4.09
CA LYS A 319 -4.97 -12.38 3.71
C LYS A 319 -5.88 -11.18 3.44
N GLU A 320 -7.08 -11.43 2.92
CA GLU A 320 -8.08 -10.40 2.65
C GLU A 320 -8.44 -9.58 3.91
N LEU A 321 -8.38 -10.17 5.11
CA LEU A 321 -8.70 -9.48 6.37
C LEU A 321 -7.62 -8.51 6.84
N GLU A 322 -6.40 -8.60 6.29
CA GLU A 322 -5.32 -7.72 6.71
C GLU A 322 -5.63 -6.25 6.39
N GLY A 323 -5.48 -5.38 7.38
CA GLY A 323 -5.78 -3.96 7.21
C GLY A 323 -7.27 -3.61 7.14
N LYS A 324 -8.19 -4.56 7.41
CA LYS A 324 -9.64 -4.31 7.33
C LYS A 324 -10.22 -3.94 8.70
N CYS A 325 -10.89 -2.80 8.78
CA CYS A 325 -11.58 -2.31 9.98
C CYS A 325 -12.96 -2.96 10.17
N LEU A 326 -13.59 -3.44 9.11
CA LEU A 326 -14.94 -4.01 9.15
C LEU A 326 -15.09 -5.17 8.17
N LEU A 327 -15.58 -6.30 8.67
CA LEU A 327 -16.06 -7.45 7.92
C LEU A 327 -17.58 -7.54 8.08
N ILE A 328 -18.28 -7.59 6.95
CA ILE A 328 -19.72 -7.79 6.87
C ILE A 328 -19.95 -9.18 6.27
N LEU A 329 -20.52 -10.08 7.05
CA LEU A 329 -20.99 -11.38 6.58
C LEU A 329 -22.46 -11.28 6.19
N GLU A 330 -22.75 -11.48 4.91
CA GLU A 330 -24.11 -11.56 4.38
C GLU A 330 -24.54 -13.02 4.26
N GLU A 331 -25.74 -13.37 4.74
CA GLU A 331 -26.37 -14.66 4.46
C GLU A 331 -25.50 -15.88 4.79
N MET A 332 -25.24 -16.07 6.07
CA MET A 332 -24.53 -17.24 6.59
C MET A 332 -25.19 -18.55 6.14
N SER A 333 -24.40 -19.44 5.55
CA SER A 333 -24.85 -20.71 4.99
C SER A 333 -25.53 -21.60 6.06
N ASN A 334 -26.57 -22.36 5.67
CA ASN A 334 -27.20 -23.38 6.51
C ASN A 334 -26.24 -24.60 6.66
N SER A 335 -25.13 -24.43 7.35
CA SER A 335 -24.17 -25.51 7.60
C SER A 335 -24.71 -26.53 8.62
N LYS A 336 -24.19 -27.76 8.59
CA LYS A 336 -24.59 -28.83 9.53
C LYS A 336 -24.26 -28.40 10.97
N SER A 337 -25.00 -28.91 11.95
CA SER A 337 -24.91 -28.49 13.37
C SER A 337 -23.50 -28.58 13.99
N THR A 338 -22.65 -29.50 13.54
CA THR A 338 -21.26 -29.65 13.99
C THR A 338 -20.32 -28.59 13.40
N ASP A 339 -20.55 -28.20 12.14
CA ASP A 339 -19.77 -27.17 11.45
C ASP A 339 -20.05 -25.79 12.09
N TRP A 340 -21.29 -25.59 12.54
CA TRP A 340 -21.72 -24.41 13.27
C TRP A 340 -20.95 -24.18 14.58
N ILE A 341 -20.77 -25.22 15.41
CA ILE A 341 -20.07 -25.08 16.70
C ILE A 341 -18.62 -24.66 16.46
N THR A 342 -17.97 -25.28 15.48
CA THR A 342 -16.59 -24.95 15.10
C THR A 342 -16.50 -23.51 14.60
N PHE A 343 -17.44 -23.10 13.75
CA PHE A 343 -17.54 -21.74 13.25
C PHE A 343 -17.75 -20.72 14.39
N ALA A 344 -18.70 -20.99 15.29
CA ALA A 344 -19.01 -20.10 16.41
C ALA A 344 -17.82 -19.92 17.36
N ASN A 345 -17.04 -20.98 17.62
CA ASN A 345 -15.82 -20.88 18.43
C ASN A 345 -14.78 -20.01 17.74
N ARG A 346 -14.53 -20.21 16.44
CA ARG A 346 -13.59 -19.37 15.68
C ARG A 346 -14.04 -17.92 15.60
N LEU A 347 -15.35 -17.65 15.52
CA LEU A 347 -15.88 -16.29 15.63
C LEU A 347 -15.55 -15.65 16.97
N LYS A 348 -15.74 -16.37 18.08
CA LYS A 348 -15.45 -15.84 19.42
C LYS A 348 -13.98 -15.47 19.54
N ASP A 349 -13.09 -16.33 19.06
CA ASP A 349 -11.66 -16.08 19.04
C ASP A 349 -11.31 -14.88 18.15
N PHE A 350 -11.91 -14.78 16.96
CA PHE A 350 -11.73 -13.64 16.06
C PHE A 350 -12.21 -12.30 16.66
N ILE A 351 -13.30 -12.31 17.42
CA ILE A 351 -13.85 -11.12 18.06
C ILE A 351 -12.94 -10.64 19.20
N ASP A 352 -12.44 -11.56 20.03
CA ASP A 352 -11.68 -11.26 21.25
C ASP A 352 -10.19 -10.99 20.98
N SER A 353 -9.60 -11.59 19.94
CA SER A 353 -8.16 -11.51 19.68
C SER A 353 -7.73 -10.14 19.14
N ASP A 354 -6.64 -9.60 19.69
CA ASP A 354 -5.97 -8.40 19.18
C ASP A 354 -4.96 -8.71 18.05
N THR A 355 -4.80 -9.99 17.70
CA THR A 355 -3.87 -10.45 16.65
C THR A 355 -4.55 -11.43 15.70
N LEU A 356 -4.31 -11.29 14.40
CA LEU A 356 -4.68 -12.25 13.36
C LEU A 356 -3.42 -12.93 12.83
N MET A 357 -3.47 -14.25 12.69
CA MET A 357 -2.47 -14.98 11.92
C MET A 357 -2.88 -14.93 10.46
N ILE A 358 -2.14 -14.18 9.65
CA ILE A 358 -2.37 -14.09 8.21
C ILE A 358 -1.70 -15.27 7.51
N GLU A 359 -2.52 -16.00 6.77
CA GLU A 359 -2.13 -17.09 5.90
C GLU A 359 -2.49 -16.72 4.45
N GLU A 360 -1.45 -16.59 3.62
CA GLU A 360 -1.58 -16.34 2.19
C GLU A 360 -0.94 -17.49 1.40
N LYS A 361 -1.39 -17.71 0.16
CA LYS A 361 -0.91 -18.85 -0.63
C LYS A 361 0.60 -18.77 -0.83
N TYR A 362 1.28 -19.90 -0.60
CA TYR A 362 2.72 -20.07 -0.83
C TYR A 362 3.64 -19.19 0.03
N ARG A 363 3.15 -18.65 1.15
CA ARG A 363 3.97 -17.89 2.11
C ARG A 363 3.83 -18.45 3.52
N THR A 364 4.85 -18.19 4.33
CA THR A 364 4.84 -18.54 5.75
C THR A 364 3.85 -17.65 6.49
N PRO A 365 2.99 -18.20 7.37
CA PRO A 365 2.07 -17.40 8.18
C PRO A 365 2.78 -16.37 9.06
N TYR A 366 2.15 -15.21 9.27
CA TYR A 366 2.69 -14.15 10.13
C TYR A 366 1.59 -13.45 10.94
N PRO A 367 1.92 -12.95 12.15
CA PRO A 367 0.96 -12.23 12.97
C PRO A 367 0.80 -10.78 12.50
N VAL A 368 -0.43 -10.28 12.52
CA VAL A 368 -0.77 -8.88 12.29
C VAL A 368 -1.77 -8.39 13.34
N THR A 369 -1.81 -7.08 13.58
CA THR A 369 -2.81 -6.49 14.49
C THR A 369 -4.22 -6.71 13.97
N ASN A 370 -5.12 -7.24 14.82
CA ASN A 370 -6.53 -7.36 14.50
C ASN A 370 -7.27 -6.05 14.74
N ILE A 371 -7.59 -5.33 13.67
CA ILE A 371 -8.40 -4.12 13.72
C ILE A 371 -9.85 -4.36 13.22
N THR A 372 -10.22 -5.61 12.94
CA THR A 372 -11.47 -5.93 12.25
C THR A 372 -12.66 -6.07 13.21
N ASN A 373 -13.69 -5.28 12.95
CA ASN A 373 -15.04 -5.45 13.52
C ASN A 373 -15.87 -6.39 12.65
N LEU A 374 -16.84 -7.08 13.25
CA LEU A 374 -17.71 -8.01 12.52
C LEU A 374 -19.19 -7.65 12.69
N ILE A 375 -19.88 -7.48 11.56
CA ILE A 375 -21.34 -7.38 11.46
C ILE A 375 -21.86 -8.56 10.65
N ILE A 376 -22.89 -9.23 11.14
CA ILE A 376 -23.52 -10.37 10.47
C ILE A 376 -24.96 -9.99 10.12
N ASN A 377 -25.30 -10.06 8.83
CA ASN A 377 -26.67 -9.91 8.33
C ASN A 377 -27.27 -11.30 8.05
N SER A 378 -28.46 -11.57 8.61
CA SER A 378 -29.14 -12.85 8.40
C SER A 378 -30.65 -12.71 8.22
N ASN A 379 -31.21 -13.58 7.38
CA ASN A 379 -32.64 -13.68 7.06
C ASN A 379 -33.33 -14.86 7.79
N ASN A 380 -32.61 -15.75 8.47
CA ASN A 380 -33.17 -17.01 9.01
C ASN A 380 -32.98 -17.13 10.54
N SER A 381 -34.09 -17.31 11.27
CA SER A 381 -34.14 -17.40 12.75
C SER A 381 -33.53 -18.66 13.30
N LYS A 382 -33.48 -19.72 12.48
CA LYS A 382 -33.13 -21.07 12.92
C LYS A 382 -31.64 -21.38 12.78
N THR A 383 -30.89 -20.54 12.08
CA THR A 383 -29.55 -20.90 11.58
C THR A 383 -28.45 -20.77 12.61
N ILE A 384 -28.64 -19.99 13.67
CA ILE A 384 -27.53 -19.56 14.51
C ILE A 384 -27.92 -19.77 15.98
N ARG A 385 -27.51 -20.91 16.55
CA ARG A 385 -27.58 -21.19 17.99
C ARG A 385 -26.54 -20.31 18.71
N LEU A 386 -26.73 -19.00 18.72
CA LEU A 386 -25.97 -18.13 19.62
C LEU A 386 -26.55 -18.31 21.00
N ASP A 387 -25.64 -18.48 21.96
CA ASP A 387 -26.00 -18.20 23.33
C ASP A 387 -26.29 -16.69 23.41
N ARG A 388 -27.58 -16.33 23.55
CA ARG A 388 -28.01 -14.92 23.67
C ARG A 388 -27.38 -14.26 24.91
N ASN A 389 -26.86 -15.04 25.86
CA ASN A 389 -26.15 -14.53 27.02
C ASN A 389 -24.65 -14.33 26.77
N ASP A 390 -24.11 -14.75 25.62
CA ASP A 390 -22.71 -14.49 25.29
C ASP A 390 -22.51 -13.00 25.05
N ARG A 391 -21.68 -12.40 25.91
CA ARG A 391 -21.40 -10.96 25.93
C ARG A 391 -20.91 -10.42 24.59
N ARG A 392 -20.37 -11.25 23.69
CA ARG A 392 -19.80 -10.80 22.41
C ARG A 392 -20.85 -10.45 21.37
N TYR A 393 -22.07 -10.98 21.47
CA TYR A 393 -23.10 -10.73 20.47
C TYR A 393 -24.08 -9.67 20.95
N PHE A 394 -24.31 -8.67 20.11
CA PHE A 394 -25.43 -7.76 20.23
C PHE A 394 -26.45 -8.10 19.15
N ILE A 395 -27.61 -8.58 19.58
CA ILE A 395 -28.71 -9.02 18.73
C ILE A 395 -29.88 -8.09 19.00
N PRO A 396 -30.08 -7.02 18.21
CA PRO A 396 -31.20 -6.13 18.43
C PRO A 396 -32.50 -6.72 17.88
N ASP A 397 -33.62 -6.30 18.47
CA ASP A 397 -34.94 -6.62 17.95
C ASP A 397 -35.26 -5.64 16.81
N ILE A 398 -35.31 -6.14 15.58
CA ILE A 398 -35.54 -5.33 14.38
C ILE A 398 -37.04 -5.28 14.07
N SER A 399 -37.55 -4.07 13.82
CA SER A 399 -38.95 -3.82 13.50
C SER A 399 -39.25 -4.08 12.02
N GLU A 400 -40.36 -4.76 11.75
CA GLU A 400 -40.88 -4.97 10.40
C GLU A 400 -42.00 -3.96 10.04
N LYS A 401 -42.16 -2.88 10.84
CA LYS A 401 -43.29 -1.94 10.74
C LYS A 401 -43.46 -1.31 9.35
N TYR A 402 -42.36 -1.00 8.66
CA TYR A 402 -42.40 -0.40 7.32
C TYR A 402 -42.52 -1.43 6.18
N VAL A 403 -42.26 -2.71 6.47
CA VAL A 403 -42.45 -3.81 5.51
C VAL A 403 -43.93 -4.20 5.45
N ASN A 404 -44.57 -4.32 6.62
CA ASN A 404 -45.95 -4.81 6.73
C ASN A 404 -47.03 -3.80 6.28
N ASN A 405 -46.70 -2.51 6.25
CA ASN A 405 -47.67 -1.45 5.98
C ASN A 405 -47.83 -1.08 4.49
N GLY A 406 -47.07 -1.68 3.57
CA GLY A 406 -47.17 -1.44 2.11
C GLY A 406 -46.77 -0.04 1.61
N ILE A 407 -46.69 0.96 2.49
CA ILE A 407 -46.38 2.38 2.22
C ILE A 407 -44.89 2.70 2.50
N GLY A 408 -44.17 1.79 3.16
CA GLY A 408 -42.80 2.04 3.64
C GLY A 408 -41.75 2.18 2.54
N MET A 409 -41.96 1.59 1.35
CA MET A 409 -40.98 1.66 0.26
C MET A 409 -40.77 3.10 -0.24
N ASP A 410 -41.85 3.77 -0.62
CA ASP A 410 -41.75 5.10 -1.23
C ASP A 410 -41.55 6.22 -0.20
N HIS A 411 -42.17 6.10 0.97
CA HIS A 411 -42.17 7.19 1.96
C HIS A 411 -41.03 7.11 2.99
N TYR A 412 -40.44 5.93 3.19
CA TYR A 412 -39.40 5.74 4.20
C TYR A 412 -38.09 5.24 3.59
N TYR A 413 -38.12 4.14 2.85
CA TYR A 413 -36.90 3.54 2.31
C TYR A 413 -36.31 4.32 1.14
N ALA A 414 -37.11 4.94 0.27
CA ALA A 414 -36.57 5.75 -0.83
C ALA A 414 -35.80 7.01 -0.36
N PRO A 415 -36.33 7.83 0.58
CA PRO A 415 -35.54 8.92 1.18
C PRO A 415 -34.27 8.42 1.89
N LEU A 416 -34.35 7.28 2.60
CA LEU A 416 -33.20 6.69 3.27
C LEU A 416 -32.14 6.21 2.26
N ASP A 417 -32.57 5.57 1.17
CA ASP A 417 -31.69 5.09 0.08
C ASP A 417 -30.97 6.27 -0.60
N SER A 418 -31.70 7.36 -0.85
CA SER A 418 -31.12 8.59 -1.38
C SER A 418 -30.08 9.17 -0.41
N ALA A 419 -30.39 9.24 0.89
CA ALA A 419 -29.47 9.75 1.92
C ALA A 419 -28.19 8.91 2.04
N ILE A 420 -28.30 7.57 2.09
CA ILE A 420 -27.12 6.71 2.23
C ILE A 420 -26.23 6.73 0.98
N LYS A 421 -26.78 7.01 -0.21
CA LYS A 421 -26.02 7.08 -1.47
C LYS A 421 -25.33 8.43 -1.68
N ASP A 422 -25.53 9.40 -0.80
CA ASP A 422 -24.82 10.67 -0.85
C ASP A 422 -23.44 10.56 -0.18
N SER A 423 -22.38 10.95 -0.89
CA SER A 423 -21.00 10.95 -0.38
C SER A 423 -20.79 11.97 0.74
N GLU A 424 -21.45 13.13 0.67
CA GLU A 424 -21.33 14.17 1.68
C GLU A 424 -22.01 13.73 2.99
N VAL A 425 -23.11 12.96 2.91
CA VAL A 425 -23.73 12.33 4.08
C VAL A 425 -22.79 11.33 4.74
N GLY A 426 -22.07 10.53 3.96
CA GLY A 426 -21.02 9.63 4.47
C GLY A 426 -19.93 10.37 5.25
N LYS A 427 -19.43 11.47 4.69
CA LYS A 427 -18.43 12.34 5.32
C LYS A 427 -18.95 13.02 6.59
N ALA A 428 -20.19 13.51 6.55
CA ALA A 428 -20.86 14.13 7.70
C ALA A 428 -21.11 13.13 8.82
N PHE A 429 -21.54 11.90 8.50
CA PHE A 429 -21.71 10.82 9.46
C PHE A 429 -20.39 10.45 10.14
N TYR A 430 -19.29 10.35 9.37
CA TYR A 430 -17.97 10.11 9.92
C TYR A 430 -17.54 11.24 10.89
N SER A 431 -17.79 12.51 10.53
CA SER A 431 -17.56 13.66 11.42
C SER A 431 -18.42 13.62 12.70
N TYR A 432 -19.67 13.19 12.58
CA TYR A 432 -20.58 12.98 13.70
C TYR A 432 -20.04 11.88 14.65
N ALA A 433 -19.54 10.78 14.10
CA ALA A 433 -18.93 9.70 14.87
C ALA A 433 -17.65 10.13 15.61
N LEU A 434 -16.79 10.94 14.96
CA LEU A 434 -15.59 11.51 15.58
C LEU A 434 -15.90 12.40 16.80
N LYS A 435 -17.03 13.13 16.77
CA LYS A 435 -17.48 13.93 17.92
C LYS A 435 -17.81 13.06 19.13
N ILE A 436 -18.46 11.91 18.92
CA ILE A 436 -18.87 10.97 19.98
C ILE A 436 -17.65 10.31 20.63
N ARG A 437 -16.52 10.14 19.93
CA ARG A 437 -15.27 9.64 20.52
C ARG A 437 -14.73 10.53 21.66
N LYS A 438 -14.97 11.84 21.58
CA LYS A 438 -14.40 12.84 22.52
C LYS A 438 -15.29 13.08 23.74
N ALA A 439 -16.51 12.54 23.75
CA ALA A 439 -17.47 12.60 24.86
C ALA A 439 -17.48 11.25 25.59
#